data_AF-A0A7C1XUT4-F1
#
_entry.id   AF-A0A7C1XUT4-F1
#
_cell.length_a   1.000
_cell.length_b   1.000
_cell.length_c   1.000
_cell.angle_alpha   90.00
_cell.angle_beta   90.00
_cell.angle_gamma   90.00
#
_symmetry.space_group_name_H-M   'P 1'
#
loop_
_entity.id
_entity.type
_entity.pdbx_description
1 polymer ?
#
loop_
_entity_poly.entity_id
_entity_poly.type
_entity_poly.pdbx_seq_one_letter_code
_entity_poly.pdbx_strand_id
1 'polypeptide(L)'
;MDVAYVNSDKFSFFSDAQEQFDQLIHQLSSEDYENHEHGDIEKHINTEGLALLRRLLQGWLSREAANEANENDINDRTGNVLNHVRSGTTRLLTSLFGDVTVTRKDYSQRERSSVFPIDAELNLPTDQYSDGGSLSI
;
A
#
# COMPACT_ATOMS: atom_id res chain seq x y z
N MET A 1 2.48 26.92 -26.22
CA MET A 1 1.46 25.86 -26.23
C MET A 1 1.44 25.28 -24.83
N ASP A 2 0.35 25.52 -24.12
CA ASP A 2 0.11 25.11 -22.74
C ASP A 2 0.10 23.57 -22.63
N VAL A 3 1.02 23.04 -21.84
CA VAL A 3 0.85 21.72 -21.20
C VAL A 3 0.82 21.97 -19.69
N ALA A 4 -0.04 22.90 -19.27
CA ALA A 4 -0.31 23.13 -17.86
C ALA A 4 -1.30 22.07 -17.36
N TYR A 5 -0.79 21.17 -16.51
CA TYR A 5 -1.54 20.49 -15.45
C TYR A 5 -2.80 19.72 -15.84
N VAL A 6 -2.63 18.62 -16.56
CA VAL A 6 -3.63 17.53 -16.55
C VAL A 6 -3.03 16.36 -15.78
N ASN A 7 -2.99 16.45 -14.44
CA ASN A 7 -2.96 15.29 -13.50
C ASN A 7 -2.78 15.69 -12.02
N SER A 8 -3.42 16.76 -11.53
CA SER A 8 -3.19 17.18 -10.13
C SER A 8 -3.80 16.27 -9.06
N ASP A 9 -4.81 15.44 -9.38
CA ASP A 9 -5.52 14.64 -8.35
C ASP A 9 -5.55 13.13 -8.60
N LYS A 10 -5.09 12.64 -9.76
CA LYS A 10 -5.23 11.21 -10.11
C LYS A 10 -4.06 10.32 -9.67
N PHE A 11 -2.94 10.90 -9.24
CA PHE A 11 -1.73 10.15 -8.83
C PHE A 11 -1.23 10.47 -7.42
N SER A 12 -1.99 11.18 -6.58
CA SER A 12 -1.48 11.57 -5.24
C SER A 12 -1.08 10.36 -4.38
N PHE A 13 -1.81 9.25 -4.47
CA PHE A 13 -1.49 8.03 -3.72
C PHE A 13 -0.18 7.35 -4.16
N PHE A 14 0.31 7.63 -5.37
CA PHE A 14 1.50 6.99 -5.94
C PHE A 14 2.69 7.95 -6.06
N SER A 15 2.59 9.17 -5.51
CA SER A 15 3.67 10.17 -5.58
C SER A 15 5.01 9.63 -5.11
N ASP A 16 5.00 8.88 -4.00
CA ASP A 16 6.22 8.35 -3.39
C ASP A 16 6.88 7.29 -4.27
N ALA A 17 6.08 6.51 -5.01
CA ALA A 17 6.58 5.53 -5.96
C ALA A 17 7.12 6.22 -7.22
N GLN A 18 6.42 7.23 -7.72
CA GLN A 18 6.88 8.02 -8.85
C GLN A 18 8.21 8.72 -8.55
N GLU A 19 8.31 9.40 -7.41
CA GLU A 19 9.55 10.05 -6.97
C GLU A 19 10.71 9.06 -6.88
N GLN A 20 10.48 7.88 -6.30
CA GLN A 20 11.48 6.81 -6.20
C GLN A 20 11.96 6.34 -7.59
N PHE A 21 11.04 6.18 -8.54
CA PHE A 21 11.37 5.76 -9.89
C PHE A 21 12.16 6.83 -10.66
N ASP A 22 11.72 8.08 -10.57
CA ASP A 22 12.38 9.22 -11.20
C ASP A 22 13.80 9.41 -10.62
N GLN A 23 13.96 9.25 -9.30
CA GLN A 23 15.27 9.26 -8.64
C GLN A 23 16.18 8.14 -9.13
N LEU A 24 15.67 6.92 -9.28
CA LEU A 24 16.43 5.78 -9.80
C LEU A 24 16.91 6.03 -11.24
N ILE A 25 16.05 6.54 -12.12
CA ILE A 25 16.43 6.90 -13.50
C ILE A 25 17.50 7.99 -13.50
N HIS A 26 17.33 9.03 -12.68
CA HIS A 26 18.29 10.12 -12.58
C HIS A 26 19.67 9.61 -12.14
N GLN A 27 19.72 8.73 -11.15
CA GLN A 27 20.97 8.11 -10.69
C GLN A 27 21.63 7.30 -11.80
N LEU A 28 20.89 6.40 -12.46
CA LEU A 28 21.42 5.56 -13.54
C LEU A 28 21.88 6.36 -14.78
N SER A 29 21.37 7.58 -14.94
CA SER A 29 21.73 8.49 -16.04
C SER A 29 22.90 9.42 -15.69
N SER A 30 23.42 9.36 -14.46
CA SER A 30 24.49 10.24 -13.99
C SER A 30 25.88 9.70 -14.34
N GLU A 31 26.83 10.63 -14.51
CA GLU A 31 28.24 10.31 -14.84
C GLU A 31 28.91 9.42 -13.77
N ASP A 32 28.39 9.43 -12.54
CA ASP A 32 28.88 8.60 -11.42
C ASP A 32 28.78 7.09 -11.70
N TYR A 33 27.88 6.67 -12.60
CA TYR A 33 27.66 5.27 -12.94
C TYR A 33 28.32 4.82 -14.24
N GLU A 34 29.00 5.71 -14.98
CA GLU A 34 29.68 5.35 -16.23
C GLU A 34 30.85 4.36 -16.04
N ASN A 35 31.41 4.30 -14.83
CA ASN A 35 32.55 3.43 -14.49
C ASN A 35 32.19 2.26 -13.55
N HIS A 36 30.91 2.06 -13.24
CA HIS A 36 30.49 0.96 -12.39
C HIS A 36 30.41 -0.36 -13.17
N GLU A 37 30.79 -1.47 -12.53
CA GLU A 37 30.59 -2.79 -13.11
C GLU A 37 29.10 -3.13 -13.15
N HIS A 38 28.67 -3.85 -14.18
CA HIS A 38 27.30 -4.29 -14.37
C HIS A 38 26.67 -4.93 -13.12
N GLY A 39 27.45 -5.70 -12.34
CA GLY A 39 26.96 -6.34 -11.12
C GLY A 39 26.59 -5.37 -10.00
N ASP A 40 27.23 -4.21 -9.91
CA ASP A 40 26.88 -3.19 -8.91
C ASP A 40 25.65 -2.39 -9.34
N ILE A 41 25.50 -2.14 -10.64
CA ILE A 41 24.27 -1.58 -11.23
C ILE A 41 23.08 -2.51 -10.97
N GLU A 42 23.23 -3.81 -11.19
CA GLU A 42 22.16 -4.80 -10.96
C GLU A 42 21.71 -4.82 -9.49
N LYS A 43 22.65 -4.81 -8.54
CA LYS A 43 22.33 -4.77 -7.10
C LYS A 43 21.60 -3.48 -6.72
N HIS A 44 22.04 -2.34 -7.27
CA HIS A 44 21.40 -1.05 -7.04
C HIS A 44 19.96 -1.04 -7.57
N ILE A 45 19.77 -1.43 -8.83
CA ILE A 45 18.44 -1.56 -9.46
C ILE A 45 17.54 -2.49 -8.65
N ASN A 46 18.05 -3.64 -8.20
CA ASN A 46 17.26 -4.58 -7.42
C ASN A 46 16.82 -3.99 -6.07
N THR A 47 17.73 -3.28 -5.38
CA THR A 47 17.46 -2.68 -4.07
C THR A 47 16.42 -1.56 -4.19
N GLU A 48 16.65 -0.60 -5.08
CA GLU A 48 15.73 0.52 -5.30
C GLU A 48 14.42 0.07 -5.94
N GLY A 49 14.48 -0.96 -6.79
CA GLY A 49 13.33 -1.60 -7.41
C GLY A 49 12.40 -2.27 -6.39
N LEU A 50 12.94 -2.99 -5.40
CA LEU A 50 12.13 -3.54 -4.31
C LEU A 50 11.48 -2.44 -3.48
N ALA A 51 12.19 -1.34 -3.19
CA ALA A 51 11.63 -0.19 -2.51
C ALA A 51 10.49 0.46 -3.33
N LEU A 52 10.65 0.57 -4.64
CA LEU A 52 9.62 1.04 -5.57
C LEU A 52 8.37 0.14 -5.54
N LEU A 53 8.54 -1.18 -5.65
CA LEU A 53 7.43 -2.14 -5.60
C LEU A 53 6.64 -2.03 -4.29
N ARG A 54 7.34 -1.87 -3.16
CA ARG A 54 6.71 -1.64 -1.86
C ARG A 54 5.87 -0.37 -1.83
N ARG A 55 6.39 0.74 -2.37
CA ARG A 55 5.67 2.02 -2.44
C ARG A 55 4.46 1.96 -3.39
N LEU A 56 4.54 1.21 -4.49
CA LEU A 56 3.40 0.96 -5.36
C LEU A 56 2.28 0.21 -4.63
N LEU A 57 2.62 -0.82 -3.87
CA LEU A 57 1.65 -1.55 -3.04
C LEU A 57 1.03 -0.61 -1.98
N GLN A 58 1.85 0.20 -1.31
CA GLN A 58 1.37 1.19 -0.35
C GLN A 58 0.40 2.18 -0.98
N GLY A 59 0.71 2.71 -2.16
CA GLY A 59 -0.17 3.64 -2.87
C GLY A 59 -1.49 3.02 -3.29
N TRP A 60 -1.47 1.76 -3.75
CA TRP A 60 -2.68 1.00 -4.04
C TRP A 60 -3.56 0.85 -2.79
N LEU A 61 -2.99 0.40 -1.67
CA LEU A 61 -3.72 0.26 -0.39
C LEU A 61 -4.31 1.59 0.09
N SER A 62 -3.56 2.69 -0.02
CA SER A 62 -4.03 4.02 0.35
C SER A 62 -5.21 4.48 -0.52
N ARG A 63 -5.18 4.15 -1.82
CA ARG A 63 -6.29 4.44 -2.74
C ARG A 63 -7.53 3.62 -2.40
N GLU A 64 -7.38 2.32 -2.13
CA GLU A 64 -8.51 1.47 -1.74
C GLU A 64 -9.12 1.95 -0.41
N ALA A 65 -8.30 2.32 0.57
CA ALA A 65 -8.77 2.90 1.83
C ALA A 65 -9.52 4.22 1.64
N ALA A 66 -9.06 5.08 0.73
CA ALA A 66 -9.73 6.35 0.43
C ALA A 66 -11.07 6.15 -0.31
N ASN A 67 -11.19 5.05 -1.08
CA ASN A 67 -12.40 4.69 -1.81
C ASN A 67 -13.38 3.85 -0.96
N GLU A 68 -12.98 3.40 0.24
CA GLU A 68 -13.83 2.64 1.16
C GLU A 68 -15.15 3.38 1.44
N ALA A 69 -16.28 2.71 1.21
CA ALA A 69 -17.60 3.28 1.40
C ALA A 69 -17.81 3.79 2.85
N ASN A 70 -18.40 4.98 3.01
CA ASN A 70 -18.75 5.54 4.31
C ASN A 70 -20.15 5.07 4.71
N GLU A 71 -20.24 3.84 5.22
CA GLU A 71 -21.48 3.33 5.80
C GLU A 71 -21.59 3.76 7.27
N ASN A 72 -22.79 4.17 7.69
CA ASN A 72 -23.07 4.51 9.09
C ASN A 72 -23.14 3.27 9.99
N ASP A 73 -23.49 2.13 9.40
CA ASP A 73 -23.54 0.84 10.06
C ASP A 73 -23.37 -0.30 9.06
N ILE A 74 -22.99 -1.47 9.57
CA ILE A 74 -22.93 -2.72 8.81
C ILE A 74 -23.48 -3.88 9.62
N ASN A 75 -23.85 -4.97 8.95
CA ASN A 75 -24.19 -6.22 9.64
C ASN A 75 -22.95 -7.10 9.83
N ASP A 76 -22.76 -7.61 11.05
CA ASP A 76 -21.78 -8.65 11.32
C ASP A 76 -22.19 -10.00 10.68
N ARG A 77 -21.31 -11.01 10.74
CA ARG A 77 -21.57 -12.36 10.21
C ARG A 77 -22.79 -13.07 10.82
N THR A 78 -23.27 -12.60 11.97
CA THR A 78 -24.44 -13.13 12.68
C THR A 78 -25.70 -12.27 12.48
N GLY A 79 -25.61 -11.20 11.69
CA GLY A 79 -26.71 -10.29 11.37
C GLY A 79 -26.95 -9.18 12.39
N ASN A 80 -26.04 -8.93 13.35
CA ASN A 80 -26.18 -7.78 14.23
C ASN A 80 -25.64 -6.52 13.56
N VAL A 81 -26.33 -5.40 13.78
CA VAL A 81 -25.88 -4.08 13.33
C VAL A 81 -24.70 -3.61 14.20
N LEU A 82 -23.64 -3.15 13.55
CA LEU A 82 -22.48 -2.49 14.13
C LEU A 82 -22.48 -1.02 13.70
N ASN A 83 -22.78 -0.11 14.62
CA ASN A 83 -22.99 1.32 14.33
C ASN A 83 -21.93 2.26 14.93
N HIS A 84 -20.93 1.73 15.65
CA HIS A 84 -19.79 2.53 16.08
C HIS A 84 -18.68 2.41 15.04
N VAL A 85 -18.49 3.48 14.27
CA VAL A 85 -17.52 3.54 13.17
C VAL A 85 -16.34 4.41 13.58
N ARG A 86 -15.13 3.85 13.50
CA ARG A 86 -13.88 4.60 13.65
C ARG A 86 -13.08 4.53 12.36
N SER A 87 -12.93 5.69 11.71
CA SER A 87 -12.11 5.83 10.51
C SER A 87 -10.62 5.96 10.84
N GLY A 88 -9.77 5.61 9.86
CA GLY A 88 -8.32 5.82 9.96
C GLY A 88 -7.61 4.88 10.92
N THR A 89 -8.19 3.74 11.27
CA THR A 89 -7.45 2.71 11.99
C THR A 89 -6.43 2.07 11.04
N THR A 90 -5.29 1.64 11.57
CA THR A 90 -4.20 1.11 10.75
C THR A 90 -3.70 -0.22 11.28
N ARG A 91 -3.12 -1.02 10.38
CA ARG A 91 -2.30 -2.18 10.74
C ARG A 91 -1.13 -2.36 9.78
N LEU A 92 -0.10 -3.04 10.26
CA LEU A 92 1.02 -3.48 9.43
C LEU A 92 0.65 -4.74 8.65
N LEU A 93 1.08 -4.80 7.40
CA LEU A 93 1.05 -5.99 6.55
C LEU A 93 2.46 -6.19 5.98
N THR A 94 3.08 -7.32 6.32
CA THR A 94 4.34 -7.76 5.74
C THR A 94 4.05 -8.47 4.42
N SER A 95 4.38 -7.79 3.32
CA SER A 95 4.21 -8.29 1.96
C SER A 95 5.50 -8.89 1.40
N LEU A 96 5.42 -9.45 0.19
CA LEU A 96 6.60 -9.89 -0.58
C LEU A 96 7.60 -8.74 -0.86
N PHE A 97 7.14 -7.49 -0.86
CA PHE A 97 7.97 -6.31 -1.10
C PHE A 97 8.41 -5.63 0.20
N GLY A 98 8.13 -6.26 1.35
CA GLY A 98 8.35 -5.71 2.68
C GLY A 98 7.09 -5.09 3.28
N ASP A 99 7.28 -4.35 4.36
CA ASP A 99 6.19 -3.85 5.19
C ASP A 99 5.43 -2.67 4.56
N VAL A 100 4.11 -2.77 4.59
CA VAL A 100 3.16 -1.74 4.18
C VAL A 100 2.09 -1.54 5.25
N THR A 101 1.45 -0.38 5.25
CA THR A 101 0.36 -0.04 6.18
C THR A 101 -0.98 -0.11 5.47
N VAL A 102 -1.93 -0.82 6.08
CA VAL A 102 -3.32 -0.87 5.65
C VAL A 102 -4.11 0.09 6.54
N THR A 103 -4.76 1.09 5.92
CA THR A 103 -5.73 1.97 6.59
C THR A 103 -7.13 1.44 6.36
N ARG A 104 -7.96 1.44 7.39
CA ARG A 104 -9.28 0.80 7.37
C ARG A 104 -10.25 1.43 8.37
N LYS A 105 -11.55 1.28 8.11
CA LYS A 105 -12.59 1.57 9.10
C LYS A 105 -12.83 0.40 10.03
N ASP A 106 -13.00 0.72 11.29
CA ASP A 106 -13.38 -0.22 12.35
C ASP A 106 -14.87 -0.04 12.65
N TYR A 107 -15.66 -1.06 12.33
CA TYR A 107 -17.07 -1.15 12.67
C TYR A 107 -17.22 -2.03 13.91
N SER A 108 -17.78 -1.49 14.98
CA SER A 108 -17.88 -2.18 16.27
C SER A 108 -19.20 -1.91 16.99
N GLN A 109 -19.45 -2.68 18.04
CA GLN A 109 -20.53 -2.45 19.00
C GLN A 109 -20.17 -3.11 20.35
N ARG A 110 -20.86 -2.71 21.42
CA ARG A 110 -20.64 -3.28 22.75
C ARG A 110 -20.76 -4.81 22.72
N GLU A 111 -19.79 -5.48 23.34
CA GLU A 111 -19.73 -6.95 23.47
C GLU A 111 -19.67 -7.70 22.12
N ARG A 112 -19.27 -7.01 21.05
CA ARG A 112 -19.07 -7.59 19.71
C ARG A 112 -17.63 -7.39 19.24
N SER A 113 -17.18 -8.30 18.39
CA SER A 113 -15.89 -8.16 17.71
C SER A 113 -16.01 -7.11 16.61
N SER A 114 -14.94 -6.33 16.44
CA SER A 114 -14.82 -5.39 15.33
C SER A 114 -14.81 -6.11 13.98
N VAL A 115 -15.35 -5.43 12.98
CA VAL A 115 -15.33 -5.85 11.57
C VAL A 115 -14.60 -4.78 10.77
N PHE A 116 -13.73 -5.24 9.87
CA PHE A 116 -12.93 -4.41 8.98
C PHE A 116 -13.28 -4.78 7.53
N PRO A 117 -14.23 -4.09 6.88
CA PRO A 117 -14.73 -4.49 5.56
C PRO A 117 -13.63 -4.63 4.50
N ILE A 118 -12.69 -3.67 4.47
CA ILE A 118 -11.59 -3.68 3.49
C ILE A 118 -10.66 -4.90 3.62
N ASP A 119 -10.49 -5.46 4.83
CA ASP A 119 -9.70 -6.67 5.00
C ASP A 119 -10.32 -7.85 4.23
N ALA A 120 -11.66 -7.96 4.25
CA ALA A 120 -12.37 -9.02 3.55
C ALA A 120 -12.42 -8.76 2.03
N GLU A 121 -12.65 -7.51 1.63
CA GLU A 121 -12.68 -7.11 0.21
C GLU A 121 -11.34 -7.35 -0.49
N LEU A 122 -10.24 -7.04 0.20
CA LEU A 122 -8.89 -7.24 -0.33
C LEU A 122 -8.32 -8.63 0.00
N ASN A 123 -9.11 -9.51 0.61
CA ASN A 123 -8.71 -10.85 1.06
C ASN A 123 -7.38 -10.84 1.83
N LEU A 124 -7.27 -9.93 2.80
CA LEU A 124 -6.06 -9.79 3.60
C LEU A 124 -5.98 -10.89 4.67
N PRO A 125 -4.77 -11.38 4.96
CA PRO A 125 -4.55 -12.35 6.03
C PRO A 125 -4.98 -11.79 7.38
N THR A 126 -5.46 -12.64 8.28
CA THR A 126 -5.82 -12.20 9.65
C THR A 126 -4.56 -11.90 10.48
N ASP A 127 -3.44 -12.55 10.17
CA ASP A 127 -2.14 -12.23 10.76
C ASP A 127 -1.44 -11.10 9.98
N GLN A 128 -0.17 -10.87 10.30
CA GLN A 128 0.63 -9.80 9.69
C GLN A 128 1.28 -10.21 8.36
N TYR A 129 1.22 -11.48 7.95
CA TYR A 129 1.97 -11.99 6.80
C TYR A 129 1.04 -12.21 5.61
N SER A 130 1.33 -11.60 4.47
CA SER A 130 0.62 -11.92 3.23
C SER A 130 0.71 -13.42 2.91
N ASP A 131 -0.34 -14.02 2.34
CA ASP A 131 -0.42 -15.47 2.04
C ASP A 131 0.70 -15.99 1.12
N GLY A 132 1.51 -15.10 0.51
CA GLY A 132 2.74 -15.45 -0.21
C GLY A 132 3.98 -15.65 0.68
N GLY A 133 3.87 -15.50 2.00
CA GLY A 133 4.97 -15.41 2.96
C GLY A 133 5.41 -16.71 3.63
N SER A 134 5.07 -17.89 3.12
CA SER A 134 5.81 -19.10 3.51
C SER A 134 7.16 -19.13 2.79
N LEU A 135 8.13 -18.37 3.33
CA LEU A 135 9.55 -18.65 3.10
C LEU A 135 9.82 -20.07 3.62
N SER A 136 9.80 -21.02 2.70
CA SER A 136 10.45 -22.31 2.89
C SER A 136 11.95 -22.00 2.98
N ILE A 137 12.48 -22.04 4.20
CA ILE A 137 13.91 -22.20 4.46
C ILE A 137 14.34 -23.62 4.15
#